data_AF-A0A1U7SB76-F1
#
_entry.id   AF-A0A1U7SB76-F1
#
_cell.length_a   1.000
_cell.length_b   1.000
_cell.length_c   1.000
_cell.angle_alpha   90.00
_cell.angle_beta   90.00
_cell.angle_gamma   90.00
#
_symmetry.space_group_name_H-M   'P 1'
#
loop_
_entity.id
_entity.type
_entity.pdbx_description
1 polymer ?
#
loop_
_entity_poly.entity_id
_entity_poly.type
_entity_poly.pdbx_seq_one_letter_code
_entity_poly.pdbx_strand_id
1 'polypeptide(L)'
;MLGGSTGEKPGLAIEALEHAQRACIATYTSQLPSATVNHLISSALKVWSDVSPLTFIPSSTGKADIIIRFTTTAHGDSQPFDGPGGTVAHAFGPGAGIGGDAHFDGDEKWSAEHNGINLYLVAAHEFGHSLGLLHSRNPASLMYPTYQKRRLQGSPLSFEDVHKIQTLYATFLHSYLYLSYDESTHTMDKDYPKNISYAFPGISGKVDAAFEMTGFLHFIIDFKSYKYDYKSHIIVDVFDVGTWLGC
;
A
#
# COMPACT_ATOMS: atom_id res chain seq x y z
N MET A 1 1.95 -52.60 1.68
CA MET A 1 0.83 -51.88 2.31
C MET A 1 1.38 -50.72 3.11
N LEU A 2 0.79 -49.54 2.89
CA LEU A 2 0.82 -48.31 3.70
C LEU A 2 2.18 -47.65 3.98
N GLY A 3 2.57 -46.76 3.06
CA GLY A 3 3.39 -45.58 3.40
C GLY A 3 2.47 -44.44 3.82
N GLY A 4 2.69 -43.88 5.00
CA GLY A 4 2.04 -42.66 5.47
C GLY A 4 2.81 -41.43 4.98
N SER A 5 2.19 -40.62 4.14
CA SER A 5 2.65 -39.28 3.78
C SER A 5 1.95 -38.28 4.69
N THR A 6 2.74 -37.59 5.52
CA THR A 6 2.33 -36.41 6.28
C THR A 6 2.23 -35.23 5.30
N GLY A 7 1.01 -34.91 4.88
CA GLY A 7 0.72 -33.68 4.15
C GLY A 7 0.66 -32.49 5.10
N GLU A 8 1.79 -31.80 5.26
CA GLU A 8 1.78 -30.40 5.72
C GLU A 8 0.97 -29.56 4.73
N LYS A 9 0.01 -28.78 5.24
CA LYS A 9 -0.77 -27.83 4.45
C LYS A 9 0.10 -26.62 4.07
N PRO A 10 0.32 -26.29 2.79
CA PRO A 10 0.88 -25.02 2.39
C PRO A 10 -0.29 -24.05 2.10
N GLY A 11 -0.66 -23.22 3.06
CA GLY A 11 -1.84 -22.36 2.89
C GLY A 11 -1.80 -20.97 3.52
N LEU A 12 -0.71 -20.59 4.21
CA LEU A 12 -0.61 -19.29 4.88
C LEU A 12 0.57 -18.43 4.42
N ALA A 13 1.50 -18.99 3.62
CA ALA A 13 2.72 -18.28 3.23
C ALA A 13 2.61 -17.54 1.88
N ILE A 14 1.58 -17.82 1.06
CA ILE A 14 1.50 -17.27 -0.30
C ILE A 14 0.76 -15.91 -0.33
N GLU A 15 -0.24 -15.68 0.53
CA GLU A 15 -0.97 -14.39 0.56
C GLU A 15 -0.18 -13.25 1.22
N ALA A 16 0.78 -13.56 2.11
CA ALA A 16 1.64 -12.53 2.72
C ALA A 16 2.64 -11.91 1.72
N LEU A 17 2.87 -12.53 0.56
CA LEU A 17 3.90 -12.10 -0.40
C LEU A 17 3.48 -10.91 -1.27
N GLU A 18 2.18 -10.60 -1.44
CA GLU A 18 1.75 -9.46 -2.26
C GLU A 18 1.84 -8.10 -1.54
N HIS A 19 2.01 -8.09 -0.22
CA HIS A 19 2.11 -6.87 0.60
C HIS A 19 3.43 -6.74 1.37
N ALA A 20 4.34 -7.70 1.18
CA ALA A 20 5.67 -7.67 1.77
C ALA A 20 6.65 -6.95 0.85
N GLN A 21 7.00 -5.72 1.20
CA GLN A 21 7.98 -4.92 0.48
C GLN A 21 9.36 -5.03 1.14
N ARG A 22 10.39 -5.28 0.34
CA ARG A 22 11.78 -5.25 0.80
C ARG A 22 12.31 -3.84 0.74
N ALA A 23 12.93 -3.38 1.82
CA ALA A 23 13.58 -2.08 1.88
C ALA A 23 15.08 -2.22 2.15
N CYS A 24 15.92 -1.50 1.41
CA CYS A 24 17.37 -1.52 1.57
C CYS A 24 17.93 -0.11 1.66
N ILE A 25 18.73 0.17 2.70
CA ILE A 25 19.52 1.41 2.79
C ILE A 25 20.84 1.18 2.08
N ALA A 26 20.97 1.74 0.86
CA ALA A 26 22.15 1.56 0.02
C ALA A 26 23.29 2.53 0.34
N THR A 27 22.97 3.76 0.74
CA THR A 27 23.94 4.76 1.22
C THR A 27 23.43 5.40 2.51
N TYR A 28 24.33 5.99 3.30
CA TYR A 28 24.01 6.63 4.59
C TYR A 28 24.51 8.07 4.59
N THR A 29 23.79 8.97 5.26
CA THR A 29 24.33 10.29 5.61
C THR A 29 25.45 10.17 6.64
N SER A 30 26.47 11.01 6.53
CA SER A 30 27.56 11.13 7.50
C SER A 30 27.19 11.93 8.75
N GLN A 31 26.01 12.58 8.74
CA GLN A 31 25.60 13.50 9.80
C GLN A 31 24.92 12.81 10.99
N LEU A 32 24.45 11.58 10.80
CA LEU A 32 23.82 10.76 11.82
C LEU A 32 24.51 9.39 11.91
N PRO A 33 24.65 8.80 13.09
CA PRO A 33 25.13 7.42 13.22
C PRO A 33 24.25 6.45 12.42
N SER A 34 24.84 5.45 11.76
CA SER A 34 24.09 4.49 10.95
C SER A 34 23.00 3.76 11.75
N ALA A 35 23.23 3.49 13.04
CA ALA A 35 22.22 2.91 13.91
C ALA A 35 21.00 3.84 14.09
N THR A 36 21.24 5.14 14.19
CA THR A 36 20.18 6.17 14.25
C THR A 36 19.42 6.23 12.93
N VAL A 37 20.12 6.22 11.79
CA VAL A 37 19.48 6.19 10.46
C VAL A 37 18.59 4.95 10.32
N ASN A 38 19.11 3.76 10.66
CA ASN A 38 18.34 2.50 10.62
C ASN A 38 17.07 2.58 11.46
N HIS A 39 17.18 3.11 12.68
CA HIS A 39 16.03 3.27 13.57
C HIS A 39 14.99 4.24 12.98
N LEU A 40 15.41 5.39 12.47
CA LEU A 40 14.49 6.40 11.92
C LEU A 40 13.81 5.91 10.64
N ILE A 41 14.56 5.27 9.73
CA ILE A 41 14.01 4.68 8.51
C ILE A 41 13.01 3.56 8.85
N SER A 42 13.38 2.64 9.74
CA SER A 42 12.47 1.57 10.16
C SER A 42 11.21 2.13 10.82
N SER A 43 11.34 3.20 11.62
CA SER A 43 10.20 3.87 12.24
C SER A 43 9.31 4.55 11.19
N ALA A 44 9.89 5.16 10.16
CA ALA A 44 9.16 5.80 9.08
C ALA A 44 8.38 4.80 8.21
N LEU A 45 8.96 3.64 7.88
CA LEU A 45 8.23 2.55 7.23
C LEU A 45 7.09 2.03 8.12
N LYS A 46 7.35 1.90 9.43
CA LYS A 46 6.37 1.43 10.41
C LYS A 46 5.11 2.30 10.47
N VAL A 47 5.23 3.61 10.25
CA VAL A 47 4.09 4.53 10.19
C VAL A 47 3.01 4.02 9.22
N TRP A 48 3.41 3.49 8.07
CA TRP A 48 2.48 2.99 7.05
C TRP A 48 1.99 1.58 7.34
N SER A 49 2.84 0.69 7.85
CA SER A 49 2.42 -0.67 8.24
C SER A 49 1.49 -0.69 9.44
N ASP A 50 1.55 0.32 10.32
CA ASP A 50 0.67 0.39 11.50
C ASP A 50 -0.80 0.64 11.15
N VAL A 51 -1.07 1.14 9.94
CA VAL A 51 -2.42 1.52 9.49
C VAL A 51 -2.84 0.81 8.21
N SER A 52 -2.05 -0.15 7.73
CA SER A 52 -2.31 -0.90 6.49
C SER A 52 -1.84 -2.36 6.60
N PRO A 53 -2.19 -3.24 5.65
CA PRO A 53 -1.70 -4.62 5.63
C PRO A 53 -0.22 -4.77 5.23
N LEU A 54 0.44 -3.67 4.87
CA LEU A 54 1.81 -3.69 4.37
C LEU A 54 2.78 -4.21 5.43
N THR A 55 3.74 -5.01 4.99
CA THR A 55 4.87 -5.43 5.81
C THR A 55 6.17 -5.03 5.13
N PHE A 56 7.14 -4.56 5.92
CA PHE A 56 8.44 -4.14 5.40
C PHE A 56 9.52 -5.07 5.90
N ILE A 57 10.25 -5.68 4.97
CA ILE A 57 11.32 -6.63 5.26
C ILE A 57 12.66 -5.95 4.98
N PRO A 58 13.54 -5.78 6.00
CA PRO A 58 14.88 -5.27 5.76
C PRO A 58 15.63 -6.16 4.77
N SER A 59 16.29 -5.55 3.81
CA SER A 59 17.17 -6.22 2.85
C SER A 59 18.58 -5.63 2.92
N SER A 60 19.57 -6.50 2.87
CA SER A 60 20.99 -6.14 2.71
C SER A 60 21.46 -6.23 1.26
N THR A 61 20.58 -6.65 0.34
CA THR A 61 20.90 -6.76 -1.09
C THR A 61 20.40 -5.52 -1.81
N GLY A 62 21.15 -5.05 -2.82
CA GLY A 62 20.72 -3.97 -3.72
C GLY A 62 19.55 -4.32 -4.65
N LYS A 63 18.80 -5.39 -4.34
CA LYS A 63 17.57 -5.82 -5.02
C LYS A 63 16.45 -5.81 -3.99
N ALA A 64 15.82 -4.65 -3.84
CA ALA A 64 14.70 -4.43 -2.93
C ALA A 64 13.67 -3.55 -3.65
N ASP A 65 12.43 -3.57 -3.19
CA ASP A 65 11.32 -2.81 -3.76
C ASP A 65 11.43 -1.32 -3.44
N ILE A 66 12.13 -0.97 -2.35
CA ILE A 66 12.43 0.40 -1.94
C ILE A 66 13.94 0.49 -1.64
N ILE A 67 14.71 1.13 -2.53
CA ILE A 67 16.10 1.48 -2.24
C ILE A 67 16.19 2.90 -1.72
N ILE A 68 16.84 3.04 -0.56
CA ILE A 68 17.02 4.30 0.15
C ILE A 68 18.45 4.77 -0.07
N ARG A 69 18.62 5.97 -0.61
CA ARG A 69 19.93 6.58 -0.86
C ARG A 69 20.01 7.97 -0.28
N PHE A 70 21.14 8.27 0.36
CA PHE A 70 21.60 9.62 0.60
C PHE A 70 22.60 9.97 -0.49
N THR A 71 22.37 11.05 -1.22
CA THR A 71 23.14 11.43 -2.40
C THR A 71 23.11 12.94 -2.60
N THR A 72 24.02 13.50 -3.37
CA THR A 72 24.14 14.95 -3.55
C THR A 72 24.07 15.32 -5.03
N THR A 73 23.56 16.50 -5.34
CA THR A 73 23.53 17.08 -6.70
C THR A 73 23.02 16.08 -7.76
N ALA A 74 23.71 15.90 -8.88
CA ALA A 74 23.34 14.93 -9.91
C ALA A 74 23.68 13.49 -9.49
N HIS A 75 22.68 12.62 -9.45
CA HIS A 75 22.81 11.27 -8.87
C HIS A 75 22.14 10.14 -9.67
N GLY A 76 21.97 10.35 -10.99
CA GLY A 76 21.69 9.25 -11.93
C GLY A 76 20.22 9.02 -12.28
N ASP A 77 19.30 9.83 -11.79
CA ASP A 77 17.85 9.73 -12.06
C ASP A 77 17.25 10.94 -12.80
N SER A 78 18.10 11.85 -13.27
CA SER A 78 17.73 13.12 -13.94
C SER A 78 17.01 14.14 -13.06
N GLN A 79 16.96 13.95 -11.73
CA GLN A 79 16.42 14.90 -10.77
C GLN A 79 17.52 15.34 -9.79
N PRO A 80 18.46 16.21 -10.20
CA PRO A 80 19.56 16.61 -9.34
C PRO A 80 19.06 17.42 -8.12
N PHE A 81 19.66 17.19 -6.95
CA PHE A 81 19.45 18.04 -5.78
C PHE A 81 20.16 19.40 -5.91
N ASP A 82 19.69 20.37 -5.13
CA ASP A 82 20.10 21.77 -5.15
C ASP A 82 21.07 22.18 -4.03
N GLY A 83 21.46 21.25 -3.16
CA GLY A 83 22.35 21.50 -2.02
C GLY A 83 21.55 21.92 -0.78
N PRO A 84 22.14 22.67 0.16
CA PRO A 84 21.45 22.96 1.43
C PRO A 84 20.16 23.80 1.25
N GLY A 85 19.03 23.27 1.73
CA GLY A 85 17.71 23.85 1.59
C GLY A 85 17.10 23.56 0.22
N GLY A 86 15.81 23.87 0.05
CA GLY A 86 15.12 23.59 -1.21
C GLY A 86 14.59 22.17 -1.24
N THR A 87 15.12 21.33 -2.13
CA THR A 87 14.63 19.96 -2.34
C THR A 87 15.33 18.99 -1.38
N VAL A 88 14.71 18.72 -0.24
CA VAL A 88 15.32 17.89 0.81
C VAL A 88 15.38 16.39 0.49
N ALA A 89 14.45 15.91 -0.34
CA ALA A 89 14.32 14.52 -0.76
C ALA A 89 13.33 14.40 -1.92
N HIS A 90 13.34 13.25 -2.58
CA HIS A 90 12.27 12.81 -3.49
C HIS A 90 12.15 11.29 -3.51
N ALA A 91 11.00 10.79 -3.95
CA ALA A 91 10.78 9.37 -4.17
C ALA A 91 9.97 9.12 -5.43
N PHE A 92 10.12 7.91 -5.95
CA PHE A 92 9.40 7.44 -7.13
C PHE A 92 8.20 6.58 -6.73
N GLY A 93 7.11 6.70 -7.47
CA GLY A 93 5.97 5.80 -7.31
C GLY A 93 6.34 4.33 -7.49
N PRO A 94 5.50 3.37 -7.03
CA PRO A 94 5.76 1.95 -7.18
C PRO A 94 5.99 1.56 -8.64
N GLY A 95 6.97 0.69 -8.90
CA GLY A 95 7.24 0.22 -10.26
C GLY A 95 8.56 -0.54 -10.40
N ALA A 96 8.87 -0.94 -11.63
CA ALA A 96 10.15 -1.58 -11.93
C ALA A 96 11.31 -0.56 -11.97
N GLY A 97 12.54 -1.05 -11.79
CA GLY A 97 13.74 -0.22 -11.88
C GLY A 97 13.91 0.66 -10.65
N ILE A 98 13.84 1.98 -10.81
CA ILE A 98 13.90 2.96 -9.71
C ILE A 98 12.52 3.21 -9.06
N GLY A 99 11.45 2.56 -9.54
CA GLY A 99 10.14 2.68 -8.93
C GLY A 99 10.17 2.21 -7.47
N GLY A 100 9.63 3.03 -6.56
CA GLY A 100 9.70 2.80 -5.12
C GLY A 100 10.96 3.34 -4.43
N ASP A 101 12.00 3.73 -5.17
CA ASP A 101 13.22 4.27 -4.56
C ASP A 101 12.96 5.65 -3.92
N ALA A 102 13.67 5.92 -2.82
CA ALA A 102 13.64 7.19 -2.11
C ALA A 102 15.06 7.75 -1.96
N HIS A 103 15.26 8.97 -2.44
CA HIS A 103 16.53 9.68 -2.41
C HIS A 103 16.44 10.88 -1.47
N PHE A 104 17.46 11.05 -0.63
CA PHE A 104 17.57 12.10 0.37
C PHE A 104 18.80 12.95 0.04
N ASP A 105 18.65 14.27 0.06
CA ASP A 105 19.78 15.14 -0.22
C ASP A 105 20.83 15.03 0.91
N GLY A 106 22.03 14.58 0.54
CA GLY A 106 23.17 14.42 1.44
C GLY A 106 23.72 15.74 1.97
N ASP A 107 23.41 16.87 1.32
CA ASP A 107 23.85 18.20 1.72
C ASP A 107 22.96 18.84 2.79
N GLU A 108 21.80 18.25 3.08
CA GLU A 108 20.88 18.72 4.11
C GLU A 108 21.35 18.43 5.52
N LYS A 109 21.05 19.31 6.49
CA LYS A 109 21.35 19.09 7.91
C LYS A 109 20.35 18.12 8.56
N TRP A 110 20.54 16.82 8.39
CA TRP A 110 19.69 15.77 8.96
C TRP A 110 19.77 15.70 10.48
N SER A 111 18.60 15.50 11.11
CA SER A 111 18.45 15.40 12.55
C SER A 111 17.50 14.26 12.93
N ALA A 112 17.76 13.64 14.09
CA ALA A 112 16.80 12.77 14.76
C ALA A 112 15.75 13.57 15.56
N GLU A 113 16.01 14.86 15.81
CA GLU A 113 15.21 15.73 16.67
C GLU A 113 14.79 17.00 15.92
N HIS A 114 14.82 18.18 16.56
CA HIS A 114 14.31 19.44 16.03
C HIS A 114 15.41 20.40 15.50
N ASN A 115 16.69 20.05 15.67
CA ASN A 115 17.84 20.89 15.31
C ASN A 115 18.39 20.57 13.91
N GLY A 116 17.52 20.62 12.91
CA GLY A 116 17.80 20.30 11.52
C GLY A 116 16.52 19.86 10.80
N ILE A 117 16.69 19.23 9.64
CA ILE A 117 15.60 18.54 8.93
C ILE A 117 15.42 17.17 9.57
N ASN A 118 14.23 16.92 10.09
CA ASN A 118 13.95 15.66 10.79
C ASN A 118 13.84 14.49 9.79
N LEU A 119 14.81 13.58 9.80
CA LEU A 119 14.89 12.48 8.84
C LEU A 119 13.68 11.55 8.91
N TYR A 120 13.13 11.30 10.10
CA TYR A 120 11.95 10.44 10.25
C TYR A 120 10.72 11.03 9.55
N LEU A 121 10.48 12.34 9.69
CA LEU A 121 9.33 12.99 9.04
C LEU A 121 9.45 13.01 7.52
N VAL A 122 10.64 13.34 6.99
CA VAL A 122 10.87 13.35 5.55
C VAL A 122 10.80 11.94 4.99
N ALA A 123 11.45 10.96 5.64
CA ALA A 123 11.38 9.57 5.17
C ALA A 123 9.96 9.02 5.18
N ALA A 124 9.16 9.34 6.20
CA ALA A 124 7.77 8.90 6.23
C ALA A 124 6.95 9.51 5.09
N HIS A 125 7.21 10.77 4.71
CA HIS A 125 6.62 11.40 3.52
C HIS A 125 7.05 10.70 2.23
N GLU A 126 8.35 10.52 2.00
CA GLU A 126 8.88 9.89 0.79
C GLU A 126 8.39 8.44 0.63
N PHE A 127 8.24 7.70 1.73
CA PHE A 127 7.66 6.36 1.69
C PHE A 127 6.18 6.37 1.31
N GLY A 128 5.44 7.45 1.59
CA GLY A 128 4.10 7.61 1.04
C GLY A 128 4.12 7.62 -0.49
N HIS A 129 5.05 8.35 -1.11
CA HIS A 129 5.26 8.32 -2.56
C HIS A 129 5.72 6.95 -3.06
N SER A 130 6.65 6.31 -2.36
CA SER A 130 7.12 4.95 -2.67
C SER A 130 5.97 3.93 -2.68
N LEU A 131 4.91 4.19 -1.91
CA LEU A 131 3.67 3.42 -1.81
C LEU A 131 2.53 3.94 -2.69
N GLY A 132 2.80 4.91 -3.58
CA GLY A 132 1.84 5.38 -4.58
C GLY A 132 0.91 6.51 -4.11
N LEU A 133 1.15 7.09 -2.93
CA LEU A 133 0.45 8.31 -2.52
C LEU A 133 0.99 9.52 -3.27
N LEU A 134 0.10 10.45 -3.62
CA LEU A 134 0.45 11.75 -4.19
C LEU A 134 0.38 12.84 -3.12
N HIS A 135 0.99 13.99 -3.41
CA HIS A 135 0.94 15.15 -2.55
C HIS A 135 -0.51 15.53 -2.18
N SER A 136 -0.70 15.92 -0.92
CA SER A 136 -1.95 16.50 -0.43
C SER A 136 -1.90 18.03 -0.44
N ARG A 137 -3.08 18.65 -0.62
CA ARG A 137 -3.27 20.10 -0.41
C ARG A 137 -3.56 20.45 1.04
N ASN A 138 -3.78 19.47 1.91
CA ASN A 138 -4.09 19.65 3.32
C ASN A 138 -2.78 19.86 4.11
N PRO A 139 -2.56 21.03 4.74
CA PRO A 139 -1.34 21.28 5.51
C PRO A 139 -1.13 20.30 6.67
N ALA A 140 -2.20 19.69 7.19
CA ALA A 140 -2.11 18.71 8.25
C ALA A 140 -1.66 17.33 7.76
N SER A 141 -1.78 17.02 6.47
CA SER A 141 -1.35 15.74 5.89
C SER A 141 0.16 15.61 5.89
N LEU A 142 0.67 14.41 6.22
CA LEU A 142 2.08 14.10 6.10
C LEU A 142 2.55 14.28 4.65
N MET A 143 1.69 13.96 3.67
CA MET A 143 1.93 14.13 2.23
C MET A 143 1.81 15.58 1.74
N TYR A 144 1.78 16.58 2.63
CA TYR A 144 1.88 17.98 2.22
C TYR A 144 3.30 18.29 1.70
N PRO A 145 3.46 18.94 0.53
CA PRO A 145 4.74 19.03 -0.18
C PRO A 145 5.81 19.89 0.49
N THR A 146 5.44 20.79 1.42
CA THR A 146 6.41 21.62 2.12
C THR A 146 6.75 21.01 3.47
N TYR A 147 8.04 20.88 3.78
CA TYR A 147 8.50 20.42 5.08
C TYR A 147 7.91 21.28 6.21
N GLN A 148 7.26 20.62 7.17
CA GLN A 148 6.72 21.25 8.36
C GLN A 148 7.30 20.57 9.60
N LYS A 149 7.72 21.38 10.58
CA LYS A 149 8.06 20.86 11.90
C LYS A 149 6.79 20.37 12.58
N ARG A 150 6.73 19.07 12.85
CA ARG A 150 5.58 18.41 13.49
C ARG A 150 5.94 17.96 14.90
N ARG A 151 4.93 17.75 15.74
CA ARG A 151 5.12 17.06 17.02
C ARG A 151 5.60 15.63 16.75
N LEU A 152 6.68 15.23 17.41
CA LEU A 152 7.25 13.88 17.29
C LEU A 152 6.58 12.86 18.22
N GLN A 153 5.55 13.27 18.97
CA GLN A 153 4.76 12.40 19.85
C GLN A 153 3.50 11.93 19.13
N GLY A 154 3.34 10.62 18.99
CA GLY A 154 2.21 10.01 18.29
C GLY A 154 2.45 9.80 16.79
N SER A 155 1.41 9.39 16.07
CA SER A 155 1.49 9.18 14.62
C SER A 155 1.59 10.53 13.88
N PRO A 156 2.48 10.66 12.87
CA PRO A 156 2.58 11.85 12.04
C PRO A 156 1.48 11.92 10.97
N LEU A 157 0.68 10.85 10.81
CA LEU A 157 -0.37 10.75 9.79
C LEU A 157 -1.61 11.55 10.16
N SER A 158 -2.18 12.22 9.15
CA SER A 158 -3.54 12.73 9.22
C SER A 158 -4.56 11.63 8.89
N PHE A 159 -5.84 11.90 9.18
CA PHE A 159 -6.94 11.03 8.77
C PHE A 159 -6.96 10.77 7.25
N GLU A 160 -6.62 11.78 6.45
CA GLU A 160 -6.56 11.67 4.99
C GLU A 160 -5.46 10.70 4.54
N ASP A 161 -4.29 10.74 5.19
CA ASP A 161 -3.17 9.84 4.86
C ASP A 161 -3.54 8.38 5.15
N VAL A 162 -4.15 8.14 6.32
CA VAL A 162 -4.66 6.82 6.73
C VAL A 162 -5.71 6.31 5.74
N HIS A 163 -6.70 7.15 5.41
CA HIS A 163 -7.75 6.76 4.48
C HIS A 163 -7.21 6.42 3.09
N LYS A 164 -6.26 7.21 2.57
CA LYS A 164 -5.68 6.98 1.25
C LYS A 164 -4.84 5.70 1.19
N ILE A 165 -3.97 5.45 2.18
CA ILE A 165 -3.15 4.23 2.17
C ILE A 165 -4.03 2.97 2.34
N GLN A 166 -5.07 3.04 3.16
CA GLN A 166 -6.05 1.96 3.27
C GLN A 166 -6.85 1.77 1.99
N THR A 167 -7.20 2.85 1.29
CA THR A 167 -7.87 2.74 -0.02
C THR A 167 -6.99 2.05 -1.06
N LEU A 168 -5.67 2.24 -1.00
CA LEU A 168 -4.73 1.57 -1.91
C LEU A 168 -4.46 0.11 -1.56
N TYR A 169 -4.26 -0.19 -0.27
CA TYR A 169 -3.72 -1.49 0.17
C TYR A 169 -4.68 -2.30 1.04
N ALA A 170 -5.59 -1.66 1.76
CA ALA A 170 -6.65 -2.38 2.46
C ALA A 170 -7.76 -2.81 1.50
N THR A 171 -8.03 -2.10 0.39
CA THR A 171 -9.00 -2.57 -0.64
C THR A 171 -8.58 -3.89 -1.29
N PHE A 172 -7.29 -4.21 -1.29
CA PHE A 172 -6.80 -5.53 -1.67
C PHE A 172 -7.26 -6.64 -0.71
N LEU A 173 -7.41 -6.34 0.59
CA LEU A 173 -8.08 -7.23 1.56
C LEU A 173 -9.62 -7.16 1.51
N HIS A 174 -10.20 -6.04 1.05
CA HIS A 174 -11.66 -5.88 0.88
C HIS A 174 -12.18 -6.45 -0.45
N SER A 175 -11.32 -7.03 -1.29
CA SER A 175 -11.73 -7.73 -2.52
C SER A 175 -12.74 -8.86 -2.26
N TYR A 176 -12.83 -9.33 -1.02
CA TYR A 176 -13.82 -10.30 -0.54
C TYR A 176 -14.91 -9.71 0.35
N LEU A 177 -14.97 -8.40 0.61
CA LEU A 177 -15.93 -7.82 1.57
C LEU A 177 -17.11 -7.16 0.84
N TYR A 178 -18.31 -7.68 1.11
CA TYR A 178 -19.58 -7.13 0.70
C TYR A 178 -20.06 -6.10 1.73
N LEU A 179 -20.37 -4.90 1.25
CA LEU A 179 -20.88 -3.76 2.02
C LEU A 179 -22.36 -3.57 1.68
N SER A 180 -23.19 -3.37 2.70
CA SER A 180 -24.60 -3.01 2.54
C SER A 180 -24.83 -1.66 3.21
N TYR A 181 -25.15 -0.64 2.42
CA TYR A 181 -25.34 0.74 2.86
C TYR A 181 -26.77 1.18 2.59
N ASP A 182 -27.43 1.67 3.63
CA ASP A 182 -28.78 2.23 3.53
C ASP A 182 -28.70 3.72 3.19
N GLU A 183 -29.09 4.05 1.98
CA GLU A 183 -29.09 5.41 1.44
C GLU A 183 -30.12 6.33 2.12
N SER A 184 -31.19 5.77 2.70
CA SER A 184 -32.23 6.53 3.39
C SER A 184 -31.80 6.98 4.79
N THR A 185 -31.00 6.17 5.47
CA THR A 185 -30.51 6.45 6.82
C THR A 185 -29.08 6.96 6.85
N HIS A 186 -28.39 6.92 5.70
CA HIS A 186 -26.97 7.21 5.55
C HIS A 186 -26.07 6.36 6.45
N THR A 187 -26.47 5.13 6.75
CA THR A 187 -25.72 4.23 7.64
C THR A 187 -25.44 2.88 6.99
N MET A 188 -24.40 2.21 7.48
CA MET A 188 -24.12 0.81 7.13
C MET A 188 -25.14 -0.10 7.83
N ASP A 189 -25.63 -1.11 7.12
CA ASP A 189 -26.51 -2.11 7.70
C ASP A 189 -25.80 -2.85 8.84
N LYS A 190 -26.58 -3.21 9.85
CA LYS A 190 -26.10 -3.96 11.01
C LYS A 190 -25.45 -5.28 10.56
N ASP A 191 -24.30 -5.59 11.15
CA ASP A 191 -23.49 -6.79 10.90
C ASP A 191 -22.71 -6.83 9.55
N TYR A 192 -22.60 -5.69 8.85
CA TYR A 192 -21.68 -5.49 7.72
C TYR A 192 -20.40 -4.73 8.16
N PRO A 193 -19.24 -4.92 7.49
CA PRO A 193 -18.97 -5.71 6.28
C PRO A 193 -19.02 -7.22 6.49
N LYS A 194 -19.35 -7.99 5.43
CA LYS A 194 -19.34 -9.47 5.44
C LYS A 194 -18.48 -10.01 4.31
N ASN A 195 -17.90 -11.20 4.48
CA ASN A 195 -17.25 -11.86 3.35
C ASN A 195 -18.28 -12.22 2.28
N ILE A 196 -17.99 -11.89 1.02
CA ILE A 196 -18.86 -12.11 -0.15
C ILE A 196 -19.21 -13.59 -0.30
N SER A 197 -18.29 -14.50 0.07
CA SER A 197 -18.56 -15.95 0.04
C SER A 197 -19.63 -16.40 1.05
N TYR A 198 -19.89 -15.65 2.13
CA TYR A 198 -21.01 -15.93 3.03
C TYR A 198 -22.36 -15.51 2.44
N ALA A 199 -22.38 -14.41 1.69
CA ALA A 199 -23.60 -13.91 1.05
C ALA A 199 -23.88 -14.64 -0.28
N PHE A 200 -22.82 -14.97 -1.03
CA PHE A 200 -22.83 -15.56 -2.36
C PHE A 200 -21.87 -16.77 -2.44
N PRO A 201 -22.25 -17.93 -1.86
CA PRO A 201 -21.42 -19.14 -1.93
C PRO A 201 -21.01 -19.50 -3.35
N GLY A 202 -19.71 -19.80 -3.54
CA GLY A 202 -19.15 -20.14 -4.86
C GLY A 202 -18.61 -18.93 -5.64
N ILE A 203 -18.95 -17.69 -5.26
CA ILE A 203 -18.28 -16.49 -5.76
C ILE A 203 -17.01 -16.30 -4.95
N SER A 204 -15.88 -16.68 -5.53
CA SER A 204 -14.55 -16.56 -4.93
C SER A 204 -13.63 -15.76 -5.85
N GLY A 205 -13.03 -14.70 -5.30
CA GLY A 205 -12.12 -13.81 -6.04
C GLY A 205 -12.58 -12.37 -5.95
N LYS A 206 -11.74 -11.47 -6.48
CA LYS A 206 -12.05 -10.04 -6.56
C LYS A 206 -13.16 -9.82 -7.59
N VAL A 207 -14.32 -9.37 -7.13
CA VAL A 207 -15.40 -8.95 -8.03
C VAL A 207 -15.04 -7.59 -8.61
N ASP A 208 -14.83 -7.55 -9.92
CA ASP A 208 -14.53 -6.33 -10.68
C ASP A 208 -15.80 -5.51 -10.95
N ALA A 209 -16.94 -6.18 -11.13
CA ALA A 209 -18.25 -5.55 -11.25
C ALA A 209 -19.37 -6.52 -10.85
N ALA A 210 -20.51 -6.00 -10.39
CA ALA A 210 -21.72 -6.80 -10.21
C ALA A 210 -22.96 -6.02 -10.68
N PHE A 211 -23.92 -6.70 -11.31
CA PHE A 211 -25.17 -6.09 -11.75
C PHE A 211 -26.30 -7.13 -11.78
N GLU A 212 -27.54 -6.66 -11.70
CA GLU A 212 -28.71 -7.52 -11.90
C GLU A 212 -29.18 -7.44 -13.36
N MET A 213 -29.43 -8.58 -13.99
CA MET A 213 -30.05 -8.64 -15.30
C MET A 213 -30.98 -9.84 -15.41
N THR A 214 -32.20 -9.63 -15.94
CA THR A 214 -33.20 -10.69 -16.14
C THR A 214 -33.52 -11.52 -14.88
N GLY A 215 -33.40 -10.91 -13.69
CA GLY A 215 -33.66 -11.55 -12.41
C GLY A 215 -32.52 -12.39 -11.85
N PHE A 216 -31.31 -12.31 -12.42
CA PHE A 216 -30.09 -12.94 -11.91
C PHE A 216 -29.05 -11.89 -11.59
N LEU A 217 -28.23 -12.16 -10.56
CA LEU A 217 -27.04 -11.36 -10.29
C LEU A 217 -25.92 -11.87 -11.18
N HIS A 218 -25.18 -10.95 -11.78
CA HIS A 218 -24.00 -11.24 -12.57
C HIS A 218 -22.79 -10.65 -11.86
N PHE A 219 -21.82 -11.51 -11.51
CA PHE A 219 -20.54 -11.10 -10.95
C PHE A 219 -19.46 -11.22 -12.02
N ILE A 220 -18.74 -10.14 -12.28
CA ILE A 220 -17.58 -10.12 -13.17
C ILE A 220 -16.33 -10.31 -12.34
N ILE A 221 -15.57 -11.36 -12.64
CA ILE A 221 -14.28 -11.65 -12.04
C ILE A 221 -13.34 -11.96 -13.20
N ASP A 222 -12.30 -11.14 -13.35
CA ASP A 222 -11.39 -11.16 -14.49
C ASP A 222 -12.14 -11.07 -15.83
N PHE A 223 -12.03 -12.11 -16.66
CA PHE A 223 -12.67 -12.22 -17.97
C PHE A 223 -13.95 -13.04 -17.96
N LYS A 224 -14.49 -13.38 -16.78
CA LYS A 224 -15.66 -14.25 -16.64
C LYS A 224 -16.83 -13.54 -15.96
N SER A 225 -18.02 -13.84 -16.43
CA SER A 225 -19.28 -13.49 -15.77
C SER A 225 -19.88 -14.74 -15.14
N TYR A 226 -20.19 -14.64 -13.85
CA TYR A 226 -20.84 -15.67 -13.05
C TYR A 226 -22.30 -15.27 -12.87
N LYS A 227 -23.20 -15.98 -13.54
CA LYS A 227 -24.65 -15.81 -13.40
C LYS A 227 -25.12 -16.54 -12.15
N TYR A 228 -25.64 -15.79 -11.20
CA TYR A 228 -25.97 -16.25 -9.86
C TYR A 228 -27.47 -16.09 -9.58
N ASP A 229 -28.09 -17.16 -9.11
CA ASP A 229 -29.47 -17.13 -8.61
C ASP A 229 -29.46 -16.81 -7.11
N TYR A 230 -29.90 -15.60 -6.77
CA TYR A 230 -29.98 -15.15 -5.39
C TYR A 230 -30.94 -15.97 -4.53
N LYS A 231 -32.04 -16.49 -5.11
CA LYS A 231 -33.05 -17.25 -4.35
C LYS A 231 -32.55 -18.63 -3.97
N SER A 232 -31.80 -19.27 -4.87
CA SER A 232 -31.28 -20.62 -4.67
C SER A 232 -29.85 -20.65 -4.14
N HIS A 233 -29.19 -19.49 -4.03
CA HIS A 233 -27.79 -19.35 -3.62
C HIS A 233 -26.80 -20.21 -4.41
N ILE A 234 -26.95 -20.26 -5.74
CA ILE A 234 -26.09 -21.04 -6.62
C ILE A 234 -25.66 -20.24 -7.86
N ILE A 235 -24.49 -20.59 -8.39
CA ILE A 235 -24.07 -20.20 -9.73
C ILE A 235 -24.81 -21.08 -10.73
N VAL A 236 -25.61 -20.44 -11.59
CA VAL A 236 -26.42 -21.10 -12.62
C VAL A 236 -25.62 -21.26 -13.91
N ASP A 237 -24.72 -20.32 -14.22
CA ASP A 237 -23.91 -20.37 -15.43
C ASP A 237 -22.63 -19.52 -15.30
N VAL A 238 -21.62 -19.83 -16.12
CA VAL A 238 -20.37 -19.07 -16.20
C VAL A 238 -19.96 -18.91 -17.66
N PHE A 239 -19.75 -17.67 -18.10
CA PHE A 239 -19.39 -17.36 -19.48
C PHE A 239 -18.27 -16.32 -19.57
N ASP A 240 -17.49 -16.37 -20.65
CA ASP A 240 -16.45 -15.37 -20.91
C ASP A 240 -17.09 -14.04 -21.32
N VAL A 241 -16.67 -12.93 -20.70
CA VAL A 241 -17.26 -11.59 -20.90
C VAL A 241 -17.16 -11.14 -22.36
N GLY A 242 -16.15 -11.60 -23.11
CA GLY A 242 -16.03 -11.36 -24.55
C GLY A 242 -17.23 -11.88 -25.36
N THR A 243 -17.79 -13.03 -24.98
CA THR A 243 -18.98 -13.61 -25.64
C THR A 243 -20.26 -12.80 -25.40
N TRP A 244 -20.30 -11.99 -24.34
CA TRP A 244 -21.46 -11.18 -23.97
C TRP A 244 -21.55 -9.87 -24.76
N LEU A 245 -20.41 -9.33 -25.19
CA LEU A 245 -20.31 -8.10 -25.99
C LEU A 245 -20.29 -8.36 -27.51
N GLY A 246 -20.30 -9.63 -27.94
CA GLY A 246 -20.34 -10.00 -29.36
C GLY A 246 -19.06 -9.70 -30.13
N CYS A 247 -17.90 -9.72 -29.45
CA CYS A 247 -16.58 -9.51 -30.03
C CYS A 247 -15.78 -10.83 -30.11
#